data_AF-A0AAV6T1U2-F1
#
_entry.id   AF-A0AAV6T1U2-F1
#
_cell.length_a   1.000
_cell.length_b   1.000
_cell.length_c   1.000
_cell.angle_alpha   90.00
_cell.angle_beta   90.00
_cell.angle_gamma   90.00
#
_symmetry.space_group_name_H-M   'P 1'
#
loop_
_entity.id
_entity.type
_entity.pdbx_description
1 polymer ?
#
loop_
_entity_poly.entity_id
_entity_poly.type
_entity_poly.pdbx_seq_one_letter_code
_entity_poly.pdbx_strand_id
1 'polypeptide(L)'
;MNRSRSRSHKKGPQPSVNRITRSSGSQTRAADPAQTQDSGPGPYGKQRKKQGDSVLAQDLSKMSVSGQDAVHTSKGKTSKISSDSVQDGGSSGSRSTPVVKSSSRGGLASVARLVKLGRCKNVVVVAGAGISTASGIPDFRTPGTGLYANLEKYNIPYPEAIFNIDYFSNDPQPFFSLAKALYPGSHQPNYIHYFIRMLHHKGLLLRMYTQNIDGLEKLCGIPEDKLVEAHGSFATASCHLCYTPYPAEEAKHAIMNDNVPICTFCAATVKPDVVFFGEDLPQTYFLHSKDFPKADLLIIMGTSLQIEPFASLVNTVRASVPRLLLNRHAVGQFEKVPLRKGDHMELGDLEVTVRRFAEMLDWDDEITELMRSLQTVSIPTLINNAPSVSGQTFCQGRVLSEPPGRMKMSRPRPEGQRAASSGSEETDSETDSKSSASSNLSH
;
A
#
# COMPACT_ATOMS: atom_id res chain seq x y z
N MET A 1 24.26 -62.93 7.35
CA MET A 1 24.40 -61.48 7.06
C MET A 1 23.30 -60.72 7.81
N ASN A 2 23.72 -59.79 8.68
CA ASN A 2 23.03 -58.73 9.46
C ASN A 2 21.49 -58.76 9.56
N ARG A 3 20.87 -59.12 10.69
CA ARG A 3 20.65 -58.38 11.97
C ARG A 3 20.05 -56.98 11.82
N SER A 4 18.76 -56.86 12.15
CA SER A 4 18.13 -55.61 12.63
C SER A 4 17.43 -55.90 13.97
N ARG A 5 17.94 -55.23 15.02
CA ARG A 5 17.49 -55.29 16.41
C ARG A 5 16.64 -54.05 16.73
N SER A 6 15.62 -54.30 17.55
CA SER A 6 14.82 -53.38 18.36
C SER A 6 15.59 -52.32 19.16
N ARG A 7 14.97 -51.15 19.41
CA ARG A 7 15.04 -50.33 20.65
C ARG A 7 14.11 -49.10 20.52
N SER A 8 12.99 -49.04 21.24
CA SER A 8 12.79 -48.43 22.57
C SER A 8 12.74 -46.89 22.58
N HIS A 9 11.54 -46.35 22.80
CA HIS A 9 11.23 -44.95 23.07
C HIS A 9 11.98 -44.39 24.29
N LYS A 10 12.57 -43.20 24.15
CA LYS A 10 12.98 -42.33 25.25
C LYS A 10 12.29 -40.97 25.12
N LYS A 11 11.59 -40.57 26.18
CA LYS A 11 11.05 -39.22 26.42
C LYS A 11 12.20 -38.22 26.55
N GLY A 12 12.09 -37.07 25.88
CA GLY A 12 12.91 -35.88 26.10
C GLY A 12 12.07 -34.73 26.67
N PRO A 13 12.65 -33.84 27.50
CA PRO A 13 11.91 -32.81 28.24
C PRO A 13 11.64 -31.57 27.38
N GLN A 14 10.50 -30.92 27.62
CA GLN A 14 10.15 -29.62 27.04
C GLN A 14 10.99 -28.48 27.66
N PRO A 15 11.34 -27.43 26.89
CA PRO A 15 11.96 -26.23 27.45
C PRO A 15 10.91 -25.24 27.97
N SER A 16 11.19 -24.73 29.17
CA SER A 16 10.48 -23.68 29.89
C SER A 16 10.66 -22.30 29.24
N VAL A 17 9.57 -21.55 29.13
CA VAL A 17 9.52 -20.15 28.70
C VAL A 17 10.00 -19.26 29.85
N ASN A 18 11.19 -18.67 29.74
CA ASN A 18 11.66 -17.63 30.66
C ASN A 18 11.43 -16.23 30.07
N ARG A 19 10.49 -15.53 30.70
CA ARG A 19 10.21 -14.09 30.58
C ARG A 19 11.43 -13.30 31.10
N ILE A 20 12.06 -12.50 30.24
CA ILE A 20 13.11 -11.55 30.64
C ILE A 20 12.50 -10.14 30.66
N THR A 21 12.21 -9.66 31.88
CA THR A 21 12.02 -8.23 32.18
C THR A 21 13.39 -7.60 32.38
N ARG A 22 13.73 -6.56 31.63
CA ARG A 22 14.95 -5.76 31.86
C ARG A 22 14.64 -4.58 32.77
N SER A 23 15.18 -4.62 33.98
CA SER A 23 15.38 -3.47 34.87
C SER A 23 16.84 -3.37 35.28
N SER A 24 17.23 -2.19 35.79
CA SER A 24 18.54 -1.73 36.27
C SER A 24 19.54 -1.35 35.15
N GLY A 25 20.21 -0.19 35.18
CA GLY A 25 20.58 0.66 36.31
C GLY A 25 22.09 0.57 36.47
N SER A 26 22.83 1.61 36.09
CA SER A 26 24.29 1.70 36.26
C SER A 26 24.62 2.72 37.35
N GLN A 27 25.08 2.21 38.49
CA GLN A 27 25.80 2.97 39.51
C GLN A 27 27.30 3.01 39.16
N THR A 28 27.93 4.17 39.32
CA THR A 28 29.37 4.31 39.58
C THR A 28 29.54 5.25 40.77
N ARG A 29 30.46 4.91 41.68
CA ARG A 29 30.72 5.61 42.95
C ARG A 29 32.20 6.01 43.05
N ALA A 30 32.43 7.00 43.93
CA ALA A 30 33.68 7.53 44.51
C ALA A 30 34.31 8.70 43.73
N ALA A 31 34.72 9.82 44.33
CA ALA A 31 34.96 10.18 45.74
C ALA A 31 34.81 11.70 45.97
N ASP A 32 34.58 12.08 47.22
CA ASP A 32 34.56 13.44 47.81
C ASP A 32 35.87 13.64 48.61
N PRO A 33 36.35 14.87 48.96
CA PRO A 33 35.66 15.67 49.99
C PRO A 33 35.82 17.22 50.02
N ALA A 34 34.89 17.83 50.79
CA ALA A 34 35.03 18.95 51.75
C ALA A 34 34.88 20.45 51.32
N GLN A 35 33.69 20.98 51.66
CA GLN A 35 33.34 22.20 52.45
C GLN A 35 34.07 23.55 52.30
N THR A 36 33.29 24.63 52.06
CA THR A 36 33.19 25.84 52.93
C THR A 36 32.02 26.78 52.56
N GLN A 37 31.18 27.07 53.58
CA GLN A 37 30.48 28.30 54.03
C GLN A 37 29.95 29.42 53.09
N ASP A 38 28.64 29.67 53.24
CA ASP A 38 27.87 30.90 53.56
C ASP A 38 28.04 32.25 52.79
N SER A 39 26.87 32.83 52.42
CA SER A 39 26.47 34.26 52.33
C SER A 39 25.60 34.61 51.09
N GLY A 40 24.39 35.16 51.29
CA GLY A 40 23.56 35.85 50.27
C GLY A 40 23.88 37.36 50.18
N PRO A 41 23.06 38.25 49.56
CA PRO A 41 21.87 38.06 48.69
C PRO A 41 21.84 38.88 47.35
N GLY A 42 21.07 38.38 46.36
CA GLY A 42 20.36 39.12 45.28
C GLY A 42 21.16 39.74 44.10
N PRO A 43 20.49 40.31 43.06
CA PRO A 43 19.31 39.89 42.29
C PRO A 43 19.64 39.79 40.76
N TYR A 44 18.61 39.62 39.92
CA TYR A 44 18.60 39.58 38.43
C TYR A 44 18.51 38.18 37.80
N GLY A 45 17.27 37.85 37.41
CA GLY A 45 16.96 36.72 36.56
C GLY A 45 17.45 36.91 35.12
N LYS A 46 17.95 35.83 34.54
CA LYS A 46 17.93 35.52 33.10
C LYS A 46 17.93 34.00 32.97
N GLN A 47 16.80 33.44 32.54
CA GLN A 47 16.71 32.03 32.14
C GLN A 47 17.63 31.78 30.93
N ARG A 48 18.62 30.90 31.11
CA ARG A 48 19.37 30.28 30.00
C ARG A 48 18.44 29.30 29.30
N LYS A 49 18.00 29.66 28.09
CA LYS A 49 17.32 28.76 27.15
C LYS A 49 18.36 27.78 26.59
N LYS A 50 18.13 26.48 26.78
CA LYS A 50 18.91 25.38 26.21
C LYS A 50 18.85 25.51 24.67
N GLN A 51 19.99 25.79 24.04
CA GLN A 51 20.18 25.64 22.61
C GLN A 51 20.36 24.15 22.32
N GLY A 52 19.47 23.61 21.51
CA GLY A 52 19.56 22.24 21.02
C GLY A 52 18.24 21.82 20.42
N ASP A 53 17.76 22.55 19.40
CA ASP A 53 16.68 22.15 18.48
C ASP A 53 16.58 23.06 17.23
N SER A 54 17.64 23.82 16.91
CA SER A 54 17.60 24.83 15.83
C SER A 54 18.20 24.37 14.49
N VAL A 55 18.77 23.16 14.42
CA VAL A 55 19.47 22.71 13.19
C VAL A 55 18.55 21.89 12.28
N LEU A 56 17.58 21.13 12.84
CA LEU A 56 16.60 20.37 12.06
C LEU A 56 15.46 21.22 11.48
N ALA A 57 15.11 22.34 12.13
CA ALA A 57 14.06 23.24 11.64
C ALA A 57 14.54 24.23 10.57
N GLN A 58 15.85 24.47 10.46
CA GLN A 58 16.41 25.45 9.50
C GLN A 58 16.67 24.87 8.10
N ASP A 59 16.68 23.55 7.93
CA ASP A 59 16.79 22.91 6.61
C ASP A 59 15.44 22.77 5.90
N LEU A 60 14.31 22.85 6.62
CA LEU A 60 12.96 22.74 6.05
C LEU A 60 12.42 24.06 5.47
N SER A 61 13.05 25.21 5.74
CA SER A 61 12.60 26.52 5.25
C SER A 61 13.31 26.99 3.98
N LYS A 62 14.19 26.18 3.37
CA LYS A 62 14.98 26.58 2.17
C LYS A 62 14.54 25.90 0.87
N MET A 63 13.41 25.20 0.87
CA MET A 63 12.86 24.57 -0.34
C MET A 63 11.49 25.10 -0.76
N SER A 64 11.21 26.38 -0.47
CA SER A 64 10.12 27.11 -1.12
C SER A 64 10.67 27.84 -2.34
N VAL A 65 10.41 27.28 -3.53
CA VAL A 65 10.65 27.99 -4.79
C VAL A 65 9.59 29.10 -4.90
N SER A 66 10.01 30.34 -4.74
CA SER A 66 9.21 31.53 -4.98
C SER A 66 8.94 31.68 -6.49
N GLY A 67 7.67 31.56 -6.88
CA GLY A 67 7.16 31.99 -8.18
C GLY A 67 6.02 32.98 -7.95
N GLN A 68 6.34 34.26 -7.81
CA GLN A 68 5.38 35.35 -7.99
C GLN A 68 5.73 36.01 -9.32
N ASP A 69 4.81 35.98 -10.27
CA ASP A 69 4.67 37.07 -11.24
C ASP A 69 3.19 37.30 -11.50
N ALA A 70 2.81 38.56 -11.27
CA ALA A 70 1.45 39.04 -11.24
C ALA A 70 0.87 39.22 -12.64
N VAL A 71 -0.41 38.86 -12.77
CA VAL A 71 -1.26 39.18 -13.92
C VAL A 71 -1.57 40.67 -13.90
N HIS A 72 -1.13 41.40 -14.93
CA HIS A 72 -1.73 42.68 -15.30
C HIS A 72 -2.30 42.60 -16.72
N THR A 73 -3.61 42.86 -16.77
CA THR A 73 -4.50 42.98 -17.92
C THR A 73 -4.08 44.08 -18.90
N SER A 74 -4.16 43.84 -20.22
CA SER A 74 -4.70 44.85 -21.15
C SER A 74 -5.05 44.30 -22.54
N LYS A 75 -6.32 44.51 -22.88
CA LYS A 75 -6.94 44.87 -24.18
C LYS A 75 -6.50 44.15 -25.46
N GLY A 76 -7.47 43.46 -26.06
CA GLY A 76 -7.41 42.98 -27.44
C GLY A 76 -7.49 44.09 -28.48
N LYS A 77 -6.89 43.80 -29.64
CA LYS A 77 -7.28 44.34 -30.95
C LYS A 77 -6.83 43.37 -32.04
N THR A 78 -7.79 43.08 -32.91
CA THR A 78 -7.72 42.32 -34.16
C THR A 78 -6.84 42.99 -35.23
N SER A 79 -6.05 42.21 -36.00
CA SER A 79 -6.04 42.23 -37.48
C SER A 79 -4.89 41.41 -38.12
N LYS A 80 -5.30 40.37 -38.87
CA LYS A 80 -4.91 39.99 -40.24
C LYS A 80 -3.56 40.42 -40.88
N ILE A 81 -2.93 39.40 -41.49
CA ILE A 81 -2.37 39.32 -42.87
C ILE A 81 -0.89 39.67 -43.12
N SER A 82 -0.16 38.61 -43.53
CA SER A 82 0.98 38.43 -44.46
C SER A 82 1.92 39.59 -44.84
N SER A 83 3.23 39.34 -44.90
CA SER A 83 4.00 38.90 -46.10
C SER A 83 5.51 39.12 -45.92
N ASP A 84 6.29 38.23 -46.51
CA ASP A 84 7.63 38.40 -47.11
C ASP A 84 8.90 38.81 -46.31
N SER A 85 9.82 37.84 -46.25
CA SER A 85 11.16 37.83 -46.89
C SER A 85 12.29 38.80 -46.47
N VAL A 86 13.46 38.15 -46.24
CA VAL A 86 14.88 38.57 -46.43
C VAL A 86 15.74 38.92 -45.19
N GLN A 87 16.90 38.26 -45.22
CA GLN A 87 18.19 38.32 -44.49
C GLN A 87 18.60 39.67 -43.86
N ASP A 88 19.25 39.65 -42.68
CA ASP A 88 20.72 39.70 -42.51
C ASP A 88 21.10 39.64 -41.00
N GLY A 89 22.37 39.36 -40.71
CA GLY A 89 22.88 38.83 -39.45
C GLY A 89 23.05 39.79 -38.26
N GLY A 90 23.56 39.21 -37.16
CA GLY A 90 23.93 39.94 -35.95
C GLY A 90 24.09 39.02 -34.74
N SER A 91 25.33 38.72 -34.40
CA SER A 91 25.76 37.98 -33.22
C SER A 91 25.30 38.66 -31.92
N SER A 92 24.64 37.92 -31.02
CA SER A 92 24.64 38.22 -29.60
C SER A 92 24.52 36.93 -28.79
N GLY A 93 25.49 36.73 -27.89
CA GLY A 93 25.63 35.53 -27.09
C GLY A 93 24.49 35.37 -26.09
N SER A 94 23.71 34.32 -26.25
CA SER A 94 22.84 33.78 -25.21
C SER A 94 23.54 32.61 -24.55
N ARG A 95 23.80 32.77 -23.25
CA ARG A 95 24.40 31.80 -22.35
C ARG A 95 23.38 30.67 -22.18
N SER A 96 23.52 29.62 -22.99
CA SER A 96 22.66 28.44 -22.92
C SER A 96 22.82 27.77 -21.56
N THR A 97 21.71 27.66 -20.85
CA THR A 97 21.54 26.72 -19.76
C THR A 97 21.84 25.30 -20.28
N PRO A 98 22.53 24.44 -19.51
CA PRO A 98 22.83 23.10 -19.97
C PRO A 98 21.52 22.32 -20.02
N VAL A 99 20.96 22.19 -21.22
CA VAL A 99 19.96 21.18 -21.53
C VAL A 99 20.63 19.84 -21.26
N VAL A 100 20.14 19.14 -20.23
CA VAL A 100 20.51 17.76 -19.93
C VAL A 100 20.26 16.94 -21.20
N LYS A 101 21.34 16.58 -21.90
CA LYS A 101 21.28 15.70 -23.07
C LYS A 101 20.60 14.42 -22.63
N SER A 102 19.54 14.03 -23.36
CA SER A 102 18.80 12.80 -23.10
C SER A 102 19.76 11.63 -22.97
N SER A 103 19.60 10.90 -21.86
CA SER A 103 20.34 9.67 -21.57
C SER A 103 20.22 8.72 -22.77
N SER A 104 21.32 8.03 -23.08
CA SER A 104 21.49 7.21 -24.27
C SER A 104 20.30 6.27 -24.51
N ARG A 105 19.65 6.37 -25.68
CA ARG A 105 18.60 5.45 -26.17
C ARG A 105 18.99 3.96 -26.11
N GLY A 106 20.26 3.63 -25.88
CA GLY A 106 20.78 2.26 -25.77
C GLY A 106 20.62 1.59 -24.41
N GLY A 107 20.29 2.32 -23.32
CA GLY A 107 20.19 1.74 -21.98
C GLY A 107 19.09 0.68 -21.88
N LEU A 108 17.86 1.06 -22.25
CA LEU A 108 16.70 0.17 -22.26
C LEU A 108 16.91 -1.06 -23.17
N ALA A 109 17.43 -0.82 -24.38
CA ALA A 109 17.73 -1.89 -25.34
C ALA A 109 18.82 -2.85 -24.85
N SER A 110 19.81 -2.34 -24.10
CA SER A 110 20.87 -3.18 -23.51
C SER A 110 20.31 -4.14 -22.47
N VAL A 111 19.41 -3.65 -21.60
CA VAL A 111 18.73 -4.49 -20.60
C VAL A 111 17.80 -5.50 -21.28
N ALA A 112 17.01 -5.07 -22.28
CA ALA A 112 16.14 -5.98 -23.04
C ALA A 112 16.93 -7.13 -23.68
N ARG A 113 18.10 -6.82 -24.25
CA ARG A 113 19.01 -7.83 -24.80
C ARG A 113 19.52 -8.81 -23.73
N LEU A 114 19.85 -8.35 -22.52
CA LEU A 114 20.27 -9.25 -21.44
C LEU A 114 19.15 -10.23 -21.04
N VAL A 115 17.92 -9.75 -20.96
CA VAL A 115 16.74 -10.59 -20.68
C VAL A 115 16.53 -11.61 -21.81
N LYS A 116 16.53 -11.17 -23.08
CA LYS A 116 16.36 -12.06 -24.26
C LYS A 116 17.47 -13.11 -24.39
N LEU A 117 18.70 -12.79 -24.00
CA LEU A 117 19.82 -13.74 -23.96
C LEU A 117 19.78 -14.69 -22.76
N GLY A 118 18.73 -14.64 -21.93
CA GLY A 118 18.58 -15.49 -20.74
C GLY A 118 19.61 -15.22 -19.65
N ARG A 119 20.18 -14.00 -19.63
CA ARG A 119 21.19 -13.57 -18.62
C ARG A 119 20.55 -13.07 -17.34
N CYS A 120 19.25 -12.78 -17.37
CA CYS A 120 18.46 -12.35 -16.22
C CYS A 120 17.38 -13.42 -15.96
N LYS A 121 17.43 -14.07 -14.80
CA LYS A 121 16.51 -15.13 -14.35
C LYS A 121 15.94 -14.85 -12.96
N ASN A 122 16.54 -13.91 -12.23
CA ASN A 122 16.21 -13.53 -10.87
C ASN A 122 16.00 -12.02 -10.82
N VAL A 123 14.91 -11.57 -11.43
CA VAL A 123 14.55 -10.14 -11.49
C VAL A 123 13.92 -9.72 -10.18
N VAL A 124 14.49 -8.71 -9.55
CA VAL A 124 13.85 -8.00 -8.43
C VAL A 124 13.23 -6.72 -8.98
N VAL A 125 11.96 -6.48 -8.63
CA VAL A 125 11.26 -5.24 -8.95
C VAL A 125 11.07 -4.44 -7.66
N VAL A 126 11.37 -3.15 -7.71
CA VAL A 126 11.14 -2.18 -6.63
C VAL A 126 10.22 -1.11 -7.16
N ALA A 127 9.02 -0.97 -6.59
CA ALA A 127 7.99 -0.07 -7.11
C ALA A 127 7.41 0.86 -6.03
N GLY A 128 6.91 2.01 -6.46
CA GLY A 128 6.14 2.93 -5.64
C GLY A 128 4.93 3.51 -6.39
N ALA A 129 4.34 4.57 -5.84
CA ALA A 129 3.00 5.03 -6.24
C ALA A 129 2.86 5.41 -7.72
N GLY A 130 3.96 5.75 -8.39
CA GLY A 130 3.98 6.06 -9.82
C GLY A 130 3.54 4.90 -10.73
N ILE A 131 3.59 3.64 -10.27
CA ILE A 131 3.03 2.52 -11.07
C ILE A 131 1.49 2.52 -11.08
N SER A 132 0.85 3.17 -10.11
CA SER A 132 -0.61 3.17 -9.91
C SER A 132 -1.30 4.43 -10.45
N THR A 133 -0.55 5.42 -10.95
CA THR A 133 -1.13 6.68 -11.47
C THR A 133 -2.02 6.46 -12.68
N ALA A 134 -1.64 5.55 -13.59
CA ALA A 134 -2.46 5.17 -14.74
C ALA A 134 -3.72 4.37 -14.34
N SER A 135 -3.78 3.87 -13.11
CA SER A 135 -4.97 3.24 -12.54
C SER A 135 -5.93 4.24 -11.88
N GLY A 136 -5.63 5.55 -11.93
CA GLY A 136 -6.45 6.60 -11.33
C GLY A 136 -6.12 6.89 -9.86
N ILE A 137 -5.13 6.22 -9.28
CA ILE A 137 -4.68 6.46 -7.90
C ILE A 137 -3.63 7.57 -7.92
N PRO A 138 -3.87 8.73 -7.27
CA PRO A 138 -2.87 9.78 -7.22
C PRO A 138 -1.64 9.30 -6.47
N ASP A 139 -0.46 9.74 -6.89
CA ASP A 139 0.73 9.57 -6.08
C ASP A 139 0.70 10.47 -4.84
N PHE A 140 1.72 10.40 -3.98
CA PHE A 140 1.75 11.23 -2.79
C PHE A 140 2.19 12.67 -3.06
N ARG A 141 3.16 12.85 -3.98
CA ARG A 141 4.03 14.03 -4.01
C ARG A 141 3.93 14.90 -5.26
N THR A 142 3.23 14.46 -6.32
CA THR A 142 3.12 15.27 -7.53
C THR A 142 2.37 16.57 -7.23
N PRO A 143 2.93 17.75 -7.54
CA PRO A 143 2.23 19.02 -7.32
C PRO A 143 0.87 19.08 -8.02
N GLY A 144 -0.16 19.56 -7.31
CA GLY A 144 -1.53 19.73 -7.82
C GLY A 144 -2.37 18.45 -7.86
N THR A 145 -1.80 17.29 -8.20
CA THR A 145 -2.56 16.02 -8.31
C THR A 145 -2.28 15.02 -7.19
N GLY A 146 -1.14 15.15 -6.51
CA GLY A 146 -0.73 14.25 -5.45
C GLY A 146 -1.61 14.36 -4.21
N LEU A 147 -1.69 13.29 -3.43
CA LEU A 147 -2.48 13.21 -2.22
C LEU A 147 -2.19 14.39 -1.27
N TYR A 148 -0.90 14.71 -1.07
CA TYR A 148 -0.46 15.78 -0.17
C TYR A 148 -0.90 17.19 -0.56
N ALA A 149 -1.12 17.44 -1.86
CA ALA A 149 -1.65 18.72 -2.33
C ALA A 149 -3.12 18.94 -1.95
N ASN A 150 -3.83 17.88 -1.55
CA ASN A 150 -5.27 17.90 -1.27
C ASN A 150 -5.60 17.68 0.23
N LEU A 151 -4.60 17.77 1.12
CA LEU A 151 -4.77 17.52 2.55
C LEU A 151 -5.08 18.77 3.39
N GLU A 152 -5.08 19.98 2.81
CA GLU A 152 -5.34 21.23 3.54
C GLU A 152 -6.66 21.19 4.33
N LYS A 153 -7.67 20.49 3.79
CA LYS A 153 -8.98 20.30 4.43
C LYS A 153 -8.95 19.54 5.76
N TYR A 154 -7.87 18.82 6.07
CA TYR A 154 -7.75 18.03 7.29
C TYR A 154 -7.04 18.79 8.43
N ASN A 155 -6.61 20.03 8.21
CA ASN A 155 -5.96 20.88 9.23
C ASN A 155 -4.79 20.18 9.96
N ILE A 156 -3.97 19.45 9.19
CA ILE A 156 -2.80 18.72 9.69
C ILE A 156 -1.54 19.61 9.65
N PRO A 157 -0.57 19.41 10.55
CA PRO A 157 0.60 20.29 10.67
C PRO A 157 1.56 20.20 9.47
N TYR A 158 1.61 19.03 8.81
CA TYR A 158 2.35 18.76 7.59
C TYR A 158 1.74 17.51 6.92
N PRO A 159 1.89 17.33 5.59
CA PRO A 159 1.18 16.28 4.85
C PRO A 159 1.44 14.85 5.35
N GLU A 160 2.68 14.56 5.76
CA GLU A 160 3.09 13.25 6.27
C GLU A 160 2.48 12.91 7.65
N ALA A 161 1.94 13.89 8.38
CA ALA A 161 1.39 13.70 9.72
C ALA A 161 0.21 12.70 9.73
N ILE A 162 -0.58 12.65 8.65
CA ILE A 162 -1.70 11.72 8.52
C ILE A 162 -1.28 10.24 8.54
N PHE A 163 -0.01 9.96 8.23
CA PHE A 163 0.61 8.63 8.28
C PHE A 163 1.69 8.55 9.35
N ASN A 164 1.68 9.40 10.37
CA ASN A 164 2.61 9.33 11.49
C ASN A 164 1.92 8.68 12.71
N ILE A 165 2.57 7.69 13.33
CA ILE A 165 1.95 6.90 14.39
C ILE A 165 1.65 7.71 15.66
N ASP A 166 2.52 8.67 16.01
CA ASP A 166 2.31 9.54 17.17
C ASP A 166 1.16 10.51 16.92
N TYR A 167 1.06 11.05 15.70
CA TYR A 167 -0.09 11.88 15.31
C TYR A 167 -1.38 11.06 15.35
N PHE A 168 -1.38 9.87 14.74
CA PHE A 168 -2.53 8.96 14.71
C PHE A 168 -3.02 8.55 16.10
N SER A 169 -2.09 8.28 17.02
CA SER A 169 -2.42 7.93 18.41
C SER A 169 -3.12 9.08 19.14
N ASN A 170 -2.85 10.33 18.76
CA ASN A 170 -3.48 11.53 19.34
C ASN A 170 -4.80 11.88 18.64
N ASP A 171 -4.82 11.89 17.31
CA ASP A 171 -5.98 12.19 16.49
C ASP A 171 -6.03 11.26 15.25
N PRO A 172 -6.83 10.19 15.30
CA PRO A 172 -6.95 9.25 14.18
C PRO A 172 -7.93 9.72 13.09
N GLN A 173 -8.74 10.77 13.34
CA GLN A 173 -9.85 11.16 12.45
C GLN A 173 -9.40 11.56 11.04
N PRO A 174 -8.30 12.32 10.85
CA PRO A 174 -7.81 12.65 9.51
C PRO A 174 -7.50 11.41 8.68
N PHE A 175 -6.84 10.42 9.27
CA PHE A 175 -6.54 9.17 8.58
C PHE A 175 -7.82 8.44 8.18
N PHE A 176 -8.80 8.27 9.08
CA PHE A 176 -10.03 7.54 8.74
C PHE A 176 -10.89 8.25 7.70
N SER A 177 -10.90 9.59 7.72
CA SER A 177 -11.55 10.39 6.68
C SER A 177 -10.94 10.16 5.29
N LEU A 178 -9.66 9.80 5.24
CA LEU A 178 -8.96 9.45 4.01
C LEU A 178 -9.01 7.95 3.68
N ALA A 179 -8.99 7.08 4.69
CA ALA A 179 -8.86 5.63 4.55
C ALA A 179 -9.94 5.02 3.65
N LYS A 180 -11.16 5.56 3.70
CA LYS A 180 -12.28 5.17 2.82
C LYS A 180 -11.98 5.39 1.33
N ALA A 181 -11.27 6.46 0.98
CA ALA A 181 -10.85 6.73 -0.39
C ALA A 181 -9.65 5.88 -0.84
N LEU A 182 -8.85 5.40 0.12
CA LEU A 182 -7.69 4.54 -0.13
C LEU A 182 -8.02 3.05 -0.14
N TYR A 183 -9.18 2.65 0.39
CA TYR A 183 -9.54 1.25 0.52
C TYR A 183 -9.55 0.56 -0.86
N PRO A 184 -8.84 -0.59 -1.02
CA PRO A 184 -8.81 -1.31 -2.29
C PRO A 184 -10.22 -1.72 -2.77
N GLY A 185 -10.43 -1.69 -4.09
CA GLY A 185 -11.64 -2.21 -4.75
C GLY A 185 -12.27 -1.30 -5.81
N SER A 186 -11.92 -0.02 -5.85
CA SER A 186 -12.42 0.94 -6.85
C SER A 186 -11.52 1.09 -8.09
N HIS A 187 -10.28 0.62 -8.01
CA HIS A 187 -9.28 0.76 -9.06
C HIS A 187 -8.87 -0.61 -9.61
N GLN A 188 -8.43 -0.63 -10.86
CA GLN A 188 -7.98 -1.84 -11.55
C GLN A 188 -6.47 -1.74 -11.86
N PRO A 189 -5.74 -2.88 -11.87
CA PRO A 189 -4.35 -2.87 -12.27
C PRO A 189 -4.22 -2.44 -13.74
N ASN A 190 -3.20 -1.64 -14.04
CA ASN A 190 -2.90 -1.17 -15.39
C ASN A 190 -1.78 -2.01 -16.04
N TYR A 191 -1.42 -1.68 -17.29
CA TYR A 191 -0.40 -2.39 -18.08
C TYR A 191 0.92 -2.61 -17.32
N ILE A 192 1.37 -1.66 -16.49
CA ILE A 192 2.62 -1.75 -15.74
C ILE A 192 2.57 -2.90 -14.73
N HIS A 193 1.44 -3.07 -14.04
CA HIS A 193 1.23 -4.19 -13.12
C HIS A 193 1.26 -5.52 -13.86
N TYR A 194 0.64 -5.59 -15.04
CA TYR A 194 0.62 -6.79 -15.87
C TYR A 194 1.97 -7.10 -16.52
N PHE A 195 2.82 -6.10 -16.79
CA PHE A 195 4.21 -6.32 -17.15
C PHE A 195 4.97 -7.05 -16.03
N ILE A 196 4.78 -6.64 -14.77
CA ILE A 196 5.41 -7.31 -13.61
C ILE A 196 4.83 -8.71 -13.44
N ARG A 197 3.52 -8.89 -13.62
CA ARG A 197 2.88 -10.21 -13.64
C ARG A 197 3.44 -11.10 -14.76
N MET A 198 3.81 -10.53 -15.90
CA MET A 198 4.42 -11.25 -17.02
C MET A 198 5.84 -11.73 -16.70
N LEU A 199 6.63 -10.94 -15.94
CA LEU A 199 7.91 -11.43 -15.39
C LEU A 199 7.69 -12.69 -14.54
N HIS A 200 6.63 -12.74 -13.73
CA HIS A 200 6.28 -13.94 -12.98
C HIS A 200 5.83 -15.08 -13.91
N HIS A 201 4.94 -14.80 -14.88
CA HIS A 201 4.45 -15.80 -15.84
C HIS A 201 5.59 -16.48 -16.60
N LYS A 202 6.63 -15.73 -16.97
CA LYS A 202 7.82 -16.23 -17.66
C LYS A 202 8.89 -16.83 -16.73
N GLY A 203 8.62 -16.94 -15.44
CA GLY A 203 9.54 -17.53 -14.45
C GLY A 203 10.76 -16.68 -14.14
N LEU A 204 10.72 -15.37 -14.40
CA LEU A 204 11.86 -14.45 -14.22
C LEU A 204 11.78 -13.64 -12.92
N LEU A 205 10.58 -13.43 -12.38
CA LEU A 205 10.39 -12.66 -11.15
C LEU A 205 10.90 -13.42 -9.93
N LEU A 206 11.97 -12.90 -9.31
CA LEU A 206 12.42 -13.35 -8.00
C LEU A 206 11.50 -12.80 -6.91
N ARG A 207 11.33 -11.47 -6.88
CA ARG A 207 10.48 -10.77 -5.91
C ARG A 207 10.05 -9.39 -6.43
N MET A 208 8.84 -8.97 -6.06
CA MET A 208 8.38 -7.61 -6.14
C MET A 208 8.34 -7.00 -4.72
N TYR A 209 9.04 -5.89 -4.54
CA TYR A 209 8.96 -5.03 -3.36
C TYR A 209 8.15 -3.79 -3.74
N THR A 210 7.02 -3.56 -3.08
CA THR A 210 6.18 -2.39 -3.32
C THR A 210 6.07 -1.51 -2.08
N GLN A 211 6.08 -0.20 -2.29
CA GLN A 211 5.73 0.81 -1.29
C GLN A 211 4.23 1.08 -1.24
N ASN A 212 3.49 0.57 -2.22
CA ASN A 212 2.07 0.84 -2.37
C ASN A 212 1.27 0.00 -1.37
N ILE A 213 0.09 0.53 -1.05
CA ILE A 213 -0.88 -0.08 -0.14
C ILE A 213 -2.23 -0.34 -0.83
N ASP A 214 -2.28 -0.12 -2.15
CA ASP A 214 -3.48 -0.21 -2.98
C ASP A 214 -3.88 -1.65 -3.34
N GLY A 215 -2.96 -2.62 -3.20
CA GLY A 215 -3.19 -4.03 -3.44
C GLY A 215 -3.31 -4.43 -4.91
N LEU A 216 -2.99 -3.54 -5.85
CA LEU A 216 -3.13 -3.81 -7.28
C LEU A 216 -2.17 -4.92 -7.77
N GLU A 217 -1.05 -5.13 -7.09
CA GLU A 217 -0.12 -6.22 -7.33
C GLU A 217 -0.75 -7.59 -7.09
N LYS A 218 -1.46 -7.74 -5.96
CA LYS A 218 -2.21 -8.97 -5.66
C LYS A 218 -3.36 -9.15 -6.64
N LEU A 219 -4.06 -8.05 -6.95
CA LEU A 219 -5.21 -8.06 -7.85
C LEU A 219 -4.83 -8.46 -9.30
N CYS A 220 -3.65 -8.10 -9.80
CA CYS A 220 -3.16 -8.58 -11.10
C CYS A 220 -2.61 -10.02 -11.06
N GLY A 221 -2.67 -10.68 -9.90
CA GLY A 221 -2.33 -12.08 -9.72
C GLY A 221 -0.85 -12.36 -9.47
N ILE A 222 -0.09 -11.40 -8.92
CA ILE A 222 1.25 -11.69 -8.39
C ILE A 222 1.08 -12.54 -7.12
N PRO A 223 1.68 -13.74 -7.05
CA PRO A 223 1.56 -14.60 -5.87
C PRO A 223 2.12 -13.97 -4.60
N GLU A 224 1.56 -14.34 -3.45
CA GLU A 224 2.00 -13.85 -2.14
C GLU A 224 3.49 -14.17 -1.87
N ASP A 225 3.96 -15.35 -2.28
CA ASP A 225 5.37 -15.72 -2.16
C ASP A 225 6.29 -14.92 -3.09
N LYS A 226 5.75 -14.08 -3.99
CA LYS A 226 6.51 -13.19 -4.86
C LYS A 226 6.39 -11.73 -4.48
N LEU A 227 5.51 -11.38 -3.54
CA LEU A 227 5.20 -10.01 -3.18
C LEU A 227 5.67 -9.66 -1.77
N VAL A 228 6.28 -8.48 -1.63
CA VAL A 228 6.59 -7.84 -0.36
C VAL A 228 5.94 -6.47 -0.36
N GLU A 229 4.82 -6.36 0.36
CA GLU A 229 4.15 -5.09 0.67
C GLU A 229 4.92 -4.40 1.80
N ALA A 230 5.97 -3.65 1.45
CA ALA A 230 6.90 -3.11 2.44
C ALA A 230 6.26 -2.08 3.37
N HIS A 231 5.20 -1.40 2.93
CA HIS A 231 4.41 -0.50 3.77
C HIS A 231 3.07 -1.11 4.20
N GLY A 232 2.96 -2.44 4.15
CA GLY A 232 1.76 -3.14 4.55
C GLY A 232 0.60 -2.97 3.57
N SER A 233 -0.62 -3.27 4.02
CA SER A 233 -1.83 -3.17 3.19
C SER A 233 -3.12 -3.08 4.01
N PHE A 234 -4.24 -2.85 3.33
CA PHE A 234 -5.58 -2.86 3.91
C PHE A 234 -6.19 -4.28 4.06
N ALA A 235 -5.39 -5.33 3.82
CA ALA A 235 -5.88 -6.71 3.85
C ALA A 235 -6.21 -7.21 5.26
N THR A 236 -5.50 -6.70 6.27
CA THR A 236 -5.67 -7.04 7.68
C THR A 236 -5.66 -5.77 8.54
N ALA A 237 -6.05 -5.89 9.81
CA ALA A 237 -6.08 -4.77 10.75
C ALA A 237 -5.69 -5.22 12.16
N SER A 238 -5.06 -4.32 12.91
CA SER A 238 -4.59 -4.58 14.26
C SER A 238 -4.73 -3.33 15.15
N CYS A 239 -4.81 -3.55 16.46
CA CYS A 239 -4.69 -2.45 17.41
C CYS A 239 -3.30 -1.79 17.31
N HIS A 240 -3.24 -0.47 17.18
CA HIS A 240 -1.96 0.23 17.02
C HIS A 240 -1.08 0.23 18.29
N LEU A 241 -1.65 0.02 19.49
CA LEU A 241 -0.89 0.00 20.75
C LEU A 241 -0.50 -1.41 21.19
N CYS A 242 -1.46 -2.34 21.26
CA CYS A 242 -1.21 -3.68 21.78
C CYS A 242 -1.00 -4.74 20.69
N TYR A 243 -1.08 -4.35 19.41
CA TYR A 243 -0.92 -5.23 18.25
C TYR A 243 -1.86 -6.44 18.21
N THR A 244 -2.95 -6.41 19.01
CA THR A 244 -3.98 -7.45 18.95
C THR A 244 -4.63 -7.42 17.57
N PRO A 245 -4.62 -8.55 16.83
CA PRO A 245 -5.28 -8.63 15.53
C PRO A 245 -6.78 -8.34 15.66
N TYR A 246 -7.33 -7.68 14.66
CA TYR A 246 -8.73 -7.31 14.59
C TYR A 246 -9.35 -7.89 13.31
N PRO A 247 -10.61 -8.39 13.34
CA PRO A 247 -11.26 -8.93 12.14
C PRO A 247 -11.30 -7.90 11.00
N ALA A 248 -10.65 -8.23 9.87
CA ALA A 248 -10.45 -7.29 8.76
C ALA A 248 -11.77 -6.75 8.19
N GLU A 249 -12.79 -7.61 8.02
CA GLU A 249 -14.10 -7.20 7.51
C GLU A 249 -14.85 -6.27 8.49
N GLU A 250 -14.67 -6.43 9.80
CA GLU A 250 -15.25 -5.51 10.78
C GLU A 250 -14.54 -4.15 10.74
N ALA A 251 -13.20 -4.14 10.63
CA ALA A 251 -12.44 -2.89 10.48
C ALA A 251 -12.86 -2.16 9.20
N LYS A 252 -12.94 -2.89 8.07
CA LYS A 252 -13.45 -2.37 6.81
C LYS A 252 -14.85 -1.80 6.98
N HIS A 253 -15.78 -2.54 7.56
CA HIS A 253 -17.15 -2.09 7.77
C HIS A 253 -17.21 -0.82 8.62
N ALA A 254 -16.41 -0.73 9.69
CA ALA A 254 -16.30 0.49 10.49
C ALA A 254 -15.82 1.68 9.64
N ILE A 255 -14.70 1.52 8.93
CA ILE A 255 -14.09 2.57 8.10
C ILE A 255 -15.06 3.06 7.01
N MET A 256 -15.74 2.14 6.33
CA MET A 256 -16.66 2.48 5.24
C MET A 256 -17.90 3.24 5.74
N ASN A 257 -18.29 3.03 7.00
CA ASN A 257 -19.38 3.73 7.68
C ASN A 257 -18.89 4.91 8.54
N ASP A 258 -17.69 5.43 8.26
CA ASP A 258 -17.12 6.62 8.90
C ASP A 258 -16.99 6.48 10.44
N ASN A 259 -16.81 5.23 10.90
CA ASN A 259 -16.56 4.88 12.30
C ASN A 259 -15.09 4.51 12.52
N VAL A 260 -14.57 4.82 13.71
CA VAL A 260 -13.23 4.43 14.13
C VAL A 260 -13.29 3.10 14.87
N PRO A 261 -12.66 2.01 14.36
CA PRO A 261 -12.66 0.73 15.05
C PRO A 261 -11.80 0.79 16.32
N ILE A 262 -12.28 0.17 17.39
CA ILE A 262 -11.67 0.23 18.73
C ILE A 262 -11.31 -1.18 19.20
N CYS A 263 -10.14 -1.32 19.79
CA CYS A 263 -9.64 -2.58 20.32
C CYS A 263 -10.45 -3.02 21.55
N THR A 264 -10.96 -4.24 21.52
CA THR A 264 -11.72 -4.83 22.64
C THR A 264 -10.87 -5.15 23.87
N PHE A 265 -9.54 -5.23 23.73
CA PHE A 265 -8.62 -5.56 24.82
C PHE A 265 -8.12 -4.33 25.59
N CYS A 266 -7.72 -3.26 24.88
CA CYS A 266 -7.09 -2.08 25.50
C CYS A 266 -7.79 -0.75 25.21
N ALA A 267 -8.94 -0.77 24.51
CA ALA A 267 -9.73 0.40 24.12
C ALA A 267 -9.01 1.43 23.21
N ALA A 268 -7.79 1.13 22.74
CA ALA A 268 -7.08 1.94 21.77
C ALA A 268 -7.60 1.70 20.35
N THR A 269 -7.33 2.65 19.45
CA THR A 269 -7.73 2.59 18.05
C THR A 269 -7.15 1.36 17.32
N VAL A 270 -7.94 0.77 16.44
CA VAL A 270 -7.51 -0.26 15.47
C VAL A 270 -7.25 0.43 14.14
N LYS A 271 -6.20 0.04 13.43
CA LYS A 271 -5.94 0.51 12.06
C LYS A 271 -5.70 -0.66 11.12
N PRO A 272 -5.92 -0.47 9.80
CA PRO A 272 -5.38 -1.39 8.81
C PRO A 272 -3.87 -1.56 9.00
N ASP A 273 -3.33 -2.71 8.65
CA ASP A 273 -1.90 -3.04 8.79
C ASP A 273 -1.05 -2.35 7.70
N VAL A 274 -1.29 -1.06 7.51
CA VAL A 274 -0.46 -0.12 6.76
C VAL A 274 0.59 0.45 7.71
N VAL A 275 1.84 0.49 7.28
CA VAL A 275 2.96 0.99 8.08
C VAL A 275 2.96 2.52 8.09
N PHE A 276 2.93 3.09 9.28
CA PHE A 276 3.04 4.53 9.51
C PHE A 276 4.50 4.93 9.80
N PHE A 277 4.83 6.20 9.60
CA PHE A 277 6.08 6.76 10.09
C PHE A 277 6.16 6.58 11.62
N GLY A 278 7.27 5.98 12.07
CA GLY A 278 7.49 5.62 13.47
C GLY A 278 7.21 4.14 13.78
N GLU A 279 6.64 3.38 12.84
CA GLU A 279 6.43 1.93 12.99
C GLU A 279 7.54 1.09 12.34
N ASP A 280 7.69 -0.13 12.81
CA ASP A 280 8.56 -1.13 12.19
C ASP A 280 7.97 -1.63 10.86
N LEU A 281 8.86 -1.90 9.89
CA LEU A 281 8.47 -2.56 8.65
C LEU A 281 8.11 -4.04 8.90
N PRO A 282 7.23 -4.64 8.06
CA PRO A 282 6.82 -6.03 8.22
C PRO A 282 8.02 -6.98 8.08
N GLN A 283 7.94 -8.15 8.74
CA GLN A 283 9.02 -9.14 8.70
C GLN A 283 9.40 -9.58 7.28
N THR A 284 8.43 -9.58 6.36
CA THR A 284 8.64 -9.89 4.95
C THR A 284 9.57 -8.90 4.25
N TYR A 285 9.68 -7.65 4.71
CA TYR A 285 10.64 -6.68 4.20
C TYR A 285 12.08 -7.19 4.29
N PHE A 286 12.44 -7.89 5.37
CA PHE A 286 13.79 -8.39 5.60
C PHE A 286 14.20 -9.57 4.70
N LEU A 287 13.28 -10.10 3.89
CA LEU A 287 13.61 -11.05 2.82
C LEU A 287 14.60 -10.48 1.81
N HIS A 288 14.75 -9.15 1.74
CA HIS A 288 15.72 -8.52 0.85
C HIS A 288 17.15 -9.01 1.08
N SER A 289 17.50 -9.33 2.32
CA SER A 289 18.80 -9.90 2.70
C SER A 289 19.12 -11.21 1.97
N LYS A 290 18.09 -11.97 1.56
CA LYS A 290 18.20 -13.22 0.80
C LYS A 290 18.01 -13.00 -0.70
N ASP A 291 17.14 -12.08 -1.09
CA ASP A 291 16.76 -11.88 -2.49
C ASP A 291 17.81 -11.06 -3.25
N PHE A 292 18.27 -9.94 -2.68
CA PHE A 292 19.15 -9.00 -3.37
C PHE A 292 20.52 -9.58 -3.75
N PRO A 293 21.15 -10.46 -2.93
CA PRO A 293 22.36 -11.15 -3.35
C PRO A 293 22.17 -12.08 -4.56
N LYS A 294 20.97 -12.65 -4.73
CA LYS A 294 20.62 -13.57 -5.83
C LYS A 294 20.18 -12.85 -7.09
N ALA A 295 19.78 -11.58 -6.98
CA ALA A 295 19.32 -10.80 -8.10
C ALA A 295 20.37 -10.73 -9.23
N ASP A 296 19.89 -10.81 -10.47
CA ASP A 296 20.68 -10.63 -11.69
C ASP A 296 20.16 -9.48 -12.57
N LEU A 297 19.03 -8.87 -12.18
CA LEU A 297 18.52 -7.60 -12.67
C LEU A 297 17.68 -6.94 -11.58
N LEU A 298 17.85 -5.63 -11.39
CA LEU A 298 16.97 -4.82 -10.56
C LEU A 298 16.22 -3.83 -11.46
N ILE A 299 14.88 -3.83 -11.40
CA ILE A 299 14.03 -2.86 -12.08
C ILE A 299 13.38 -1.97 -11.01
N ILE A 300 13.52 -0.65 -11.15
CA ILE A 300 13.02 0.36 -10.22
C ILE A 300 12.00 1.20 -10.96
N MET A 301 10.77 1.28 -10.45
CA MET A 301 9.65 1.84 -11.20
C MET A 301 8.80 2.78 -10.36
N GLY A 302 8.48 3.96 -10.89
CA GLY A 302 7.43 4.82 -10.33
C GLY A 302 7.64 5.21 -8.85
N THR A 303 8.87 5.47 -8.42
CA THR A 303 9.16 5.84 -7.02
C THR A 303 10.07 7.06 -6.96
N SER A 304 9.91 7.89 -5.92
CA SER A 304 10.80 9.02 -5.65
C SER A 304 12.09 8.61 -4.94
N LEU A 305 12.17 7.39 -4.38
CA LEU A 305 13.27 6.91 -3.54
C LEU A 305 13.63 7.89 -2.40
N GLN A 306 12.63 8.50 -1.75
CA GLN A 306 12.83 9.45 -0.65
C GLN A 306 12.58 8.85 0.74
N ILE A 307 11.83 7.74 0.83
CA ILE A 307 11.45 7.15 2.12
C ILE A 307 12.37 5.98 2.46
N GLU A 308 13.09 6.12 3.56
CA GLU A 308 13.94 5.08 4.13
C GLU A 308 13.16 4.13 5.03
N PRO A 309 13.65 2.89 5.25
CA PRO A 309 14.85 2.26 4.66
C PRO A 309 14.66 1.75 3.22
N PHE A 310 13.48 1.96 2.62
CA PHE A 310 13.15 1.43 1.29
C PHE A 310 13.97 2.08 0.18
N ALA A 311 14.27 3.38 0.27
CA ALA A 311 15.09 4.09 -0.70
C ALA A 311 16.51 3.52 -0.83
N SER A 312 17.14 3.18 0.31
CA SER A 312 18.48 2.59 0.33
C SER A 312 18.52 1.16 -0.22
N LEU A 313 17.39 0.46 -0.25
CA LEU A 313 17.30 -0.94 -0.69
C LEU A 313 17.88 -1.15 -2.09
N VAL A 314 17.63 -0.23 -3.03
CA VAL A 314 18.09 -0.33 -4.43
C VAL A 314 19.62 -0.30 -4.59
N ASN A 315 20.35 0.02 -3.53
CA ASN A 315 21.80 0.10 -3.49
C ASN A 315 22.46 -1.17 -2.96
N THR A 316 21.66 -2.16 -2.52
CA THR A 316 22.16 -3.37 -1.85
C THR A 316 22.39 -4.54 -2.82
N VAL A 317 22.00 -4.41 -4.09
CA VAL A 317 22.37 -5.39 -5.13
C VAL A 317 23.87 -5.35 -5.44
N ARG A 318 24.42 -6.48 -5.90
CA ARG A 318 25.86 -6.60 -6.23
C ARG A 318 26.30 -5.57 -7.27
N ALA A 319 27.56 -5.16 -7.21
CA ALA A 319 28.18 -4.18 -8.11
C ALA A 319 28.09 -4.54 -9.62
N SER A 320 27.96 -5.83 -9.93
CA SER A 320 27.82 -6.35 -11.30
C SER A 320 26.38 -6.40 -11.83
N VAL A 321 25.38 -6.25 -10.96
CA VAL A 321 23.97 -6.38 -11.33
C VAL A 321 23.52 -5.10 -12.03
N PRO A 322 22.93 -5.19 -13.24
CA PRO A 322 22.32 -4.05 -13.89
C PRO A 322 21.12 -3.53 -13.10
N ARG A 323 20.99 -2.21 -13.01
CA ARG A 323 19.82 -1.54 -12.43
C ARG A 323 19.14 -0.70 -13.51
N LEU A 324 17.85 -0.91 -13.72
CA LEU A 324 17.05 -0.15 -14.67
C LEU A 324 16.05 0.72 -13.92
N LEU A 325 16.17 2.04 -14.03
CA LEU A 325 15.15 2.98 -13.57
C LEU A 325 14.18 3.30 -14.71
N LEU A 326 12.89 3.04 -14.50
CA LEU A 326 11.79 3.50 -15.33
C LEU A 326 10.99 4.49 -14.49
N ASN A 327 11.07 5.78 -14.79
CA ASN A 327 10.42 6.79 -13.96
C ASN A 327 10.19 8.09 -14.73
N ARG A 328 9.35 8.98 -14.19
CA ARG A 328 9.14 10.30 -14.81
C ARG A 328 10.39 11.18 -14.76
N HIS A 329 11.11 11.11 -13.64
CA HIS A 329 12.31 11.90 -13.37
C HIS A 329 13.42 11.01 -12.80
N ALA A 330 14.67 11.44 -12.95
CA ALA A 330 15.78 10.81 -12.24
C ALA A 330 15.57 10.97 -10.73
N VAL A 331 15.96 9.95 -9.96
CA VAL A 331 15.74 9.90 -8.50
C VAL A 331 16.89 9.20 -7.79
N GLY A 332 17.14 9.59 -6.54
CA GLY A 332 18.16 8.96 -5.70
C GLY A 332 19.55 8.95 -6.36
N GLN A 333 20.18 7.78 -6.45
CA GLN A 333 21.51 7.67 -7.07
C GLN A 333 21.51 7.94 -8.58
N PHE A 334 20.36 7.83 -9.27
CA PHE A 334 20.26 8.06 -10.71
C PHE A 334 20.30 9.56 -11.08
N GLU A 335 20.20 10.47 -10.11
CA GLU A 335 20.42 11.90 -10.35
C GLU A 335 21.91 12.24 -10.53
N LYS A 336 22.82 11.38 -10.04
CA LYS A 336 24.26 11.60 -10.08
C LYS A 336 24.84 11.18 -11.43
N VAL A 337 25.52 12.11 -12.10
CA VAL A 337 26.18 11.89 -13.39
C VAL A 337 27.70 11.99 -13.22
N PRO A 338 28.50 11.07 -13.80
CA PRO A 338 28.10 9.94 -14.63
C PRO A 338 27.43 8.81 -13.81
N LEU A 339 26.50 8.09 -14.45
CA LEU A 339 25.90 6.90 -13.88
C LEU A 339 26.96 5.81 -13.65
N ARG A 340 26.71 4.94 -12.67
CA ARG A 340 27.47 3.69 -12.52
C ARG A 340 27.33 2.87 -13.80
N LYS A 341 28.38 2.13 -14.18
CA LYS A 341 28.46 1.34 -15.43
C LYS A 341 27.27 0.39 -15.67
N GLY A 342 26.61 -0.11 -14.62
CA GLY A 342 25.46 -1.00 -14.70
C GLY A 342 24.10 -0.31 -14.54
N ASP A 343 24.08 1.00 -14.35
CA ASP A 343 22.84 1.76 -14.18
C ASP A 343 22.35 2.25 -15.54
N HIS A 344 21.08 1.98 -15.79
CA HIS A 344 20.34 2.44 -16.96
C HIS A 344 19.10 3.18 -16.47
N MET A 345 18.70 4.23 -17.17
CA MET A 345 17.43 4.89 -16.91
C MET A 345 16.75 5.23 -18.23
N GLU A 346 15.43 5.08 -18.27
CA GLU A 346 14.56 5.66 -19.28
C GLU A 346 13.57 6.56 -18.56
N LEU A 347 13.58 7.85 -18.92
CA LEU A 347 12.72 8.85 -18.29
C LEU A 347 11.52 9.17 -19.19
N GLY A 348 10.34 9.26 -18.60
CA GLY A 348 9.12 9.62 -19.33
C GLY A 348 7.86 9.12 -18.64
N ASP A 349 6.76 9.12 -19.40
CA ASP A 349 5.54 8.45 -18.95
C ASP A 349 5.81 6.95 -18.73
N LEU A 350 5.34 6.43 -17.59
CA LEU A 350 5.73 5.09 -17.16
C LEU A 350 5.03 4.01 -18.00
N GLU A 351 3.78 4.23 -18.42
CA GLU A 351 3.07 3.29 -19.28
C GLU A 351 3.73 3.21 -20.65
N VAL A 352 4.10 4.36 -21.23
CA VAL A 352 4.80 4.43 -22.52
C VAL A 352 6.17 3.74 -22.47
N THR A 353 6.97 4.03 -21.45
CA THR A 353 8.33 3.47 -21.32
C THR A 353 8.31 1.97 -21.05
N VAL A 354 7.35 1.47 -20.26
CA VAL A 354 7.15 0.04 -19.99
C VAL A 354 6.65 -0.70 -21.22
N ARG A 355 5.69 -0.13 -21.96
CA ARG A 355 5.23 -0.71 -23.23
C ARG A 355 6.36 -0.85 -24.24
N ARG A 356 7.17 0.19 -24.42
CA ARG A 356 8.36 0.13 -25.28
C ARG A 356 9.37 -0.92 -24.81
N PHE A 357 9.54 -1.11 -23.50
CA PHE A 357 10.40 -2.17 -22.98
C PHE A 357 9.82 -3.56 -23.29
N ALA A 358 8.51 -3.75 -23.13
CA ALA A 358 7.82 -4.98 -23.48
C ALA A 358 7.88 -5.28 -24.99
N GLU A 359 7.74 -4.28 -25.86
CA GLU A 359 7.95 -4.41 -27.30
C GLU A 359 9.37 -4.92 -27.62
N MET A 360 10.40 -4.37 -26.97
CA MET A 360 11.79 -4.86 -27.16
C MET A 360 12.00 -6.30 -26.69
N LEU A 361 11.15 -6.79 -25.78
CA LEU A 361 11.14 -8.15 -25.26
C LEU A 361 10.24 -9.09 -26.07
N ASP A 362 9.48 -8.56 -27.03
CA ASP A 362 8.41 -9.25 -27.78
C ASP A 362 7.26 -9.74 -26.88
N TRP A 363 6.89 -8.98 -25.84
CA TRP A 363 5.89 -9.38 -24.83
C TRP A 363 4.59 -8.56 -24.86
N ASP A 364 4.48 -7.51 -25.68
CA ASP A 364 3.35 -6.57 -25.64
C ASP A 364 1.99 -7.25 -25.89
N ASP A 365 1.93 -8.11 -26.92
CA ASP A 365 0.74 -8.89 -27.25
C ASP A 365 0.36 -9.86 -26.12
N GLU A 366 1.33 -10.56 -25.53
CA GLU A 366 1.11 -11.49 -24.42
C GLU A 366 0.59 -10.77 -23.17
N ILE A 367 1.09 -9.57 -22.88
CA ILE A 367 0.63 -8.76 -21.75
C ILE A 367 -0.81 -8.30 -22.01
N THR A 368 -1.10 -7.82 -23.22
CA THR A 368 -2.44 -7.37 -23.61
C THR A 368 -3.45 -8.52 -23.56
N GLU A 369 -3.07 -9.73 -23.97
CA GLU A 369 -3.90 -10.92 -23.83
C GLU A 369 -4.15 -11.29 -22.35
N LEU A 370 -3.08 -11.27 -21.53
CA LEU A 370 -3.18 -11.56 -20.10
C LEU A 370 -4.14 -10.59 -19.40
N MET A 371 -4.05 -9.29 -19.71
CA MET A 371 -4.97 -8.26 -19.23
C MET A 371 -6.42 -8.59 -19.57
N ARG A 372 -6.69 -8.94 -20.84
CA ARG A 372 -8.04 -9.26 -21.30
C ARG A 372 -8.59 -10.50 -20.59
N SER A 373 -7.77 -11.55 -20.45
CA SER A 373 -8.17 -12.82 -19.82
C SER A 373 -8.56 -12.67 -18.34
N LEU A 374 -7.90 -11.79 -17.60
CA LEU A 374 -8.19 -11.59 -16.17
C LEU A 374 -9.33 -10.59 -15.95
N GLN A 375 -9.57 -9.67 -16.89
CA GLN A 375 -10.78 -8.85 -16.90
C GLN A 375 -12.05 -9.67 -17.19
N THR A 376 -12.00 -10.67 -18.06
CA THR A 376 -13.17 -11.50 -18.39
C THR A 376 -13.55 -12.48 -17.27
N VAL A 377 -12.58 -13.00 -16.52
CA VAL A 377 -12.83 -13.84 -15.33
C VAL A 377 -13.52 -13.05 -14.20
N SER A 378 -13.37 -11.72 -14.19
CA SER A 378 -14.03 -10.82 -13.23
C SER A 378 -15.50 -10.52 -13.56
N ILE A 379 -16.01 -10.96 -14.72
CA ILE A 379 -17.39 -10.73 -15.19
C ILE A 379 -18.03 -12.07 -15.60
N PRO A 380 -18.32 -12.96 -14.64
CA PRO A 380 -19.62 -13.64 -14.72
C PRO A 380 -20.18 -14.03 -13.34
N THR A 381 -20.91 -13.12 -12.66
CA THR A 381 -21.91 -13.52 -11.62
C THR A 381 -23.01 -12.48 -11.34
N LEU A 382 -23.46 -11.69 -12.33
CA LEU A 382 -24.59 -10.76 -12.11
C LEU A 382 -25.64 -10.72 -13.25
N ILE A 383 -25.68 -11.71 -14.13
CA ILE A 383 -26.79 -11.88 -15.06
C ILE A 383 -27.09 -13.37 -15.18
N ASN A 384 -27.96 -13.88 -14.31
CA ASN A 384 -28.94 -14.93 -14.56
C ASN A 384 -29.49 -15.45 -13.23
N ASN A 385 -30.60 -14.85 -12.80
CA ASN A 385 -31.68 -15.51 -12.06
C ASN A 385 -32.87 -14.54 -12.02
N ALA A 386 -33.61 -14.49 -13.12
CA ALA A 386 -35.00 -14.05 -13.11
C ALA A 386 -35.84 -15.20 -13.66
N PRO A 387 -36.81 -15.74 -12.92
CA PRO A 387 -37.67 -16.80 -13.44
C PRO A 387 -38.60 -16.22 -14.49
N SER A 388 -38.68 -16.94 -15.61
CA SER A 388 -39.57 -16.69 -16.74
C SER A 388 -41.04 -16.74 -16.31
N VAL A 389 -41.75 -15.62 -16.40
CA VAL A 389 -43.22 -15.60 -16.42
C VAL A 389 -43.65 -15.71 -17.88
N SER A 390 -44.21 -16.86 -18.22
CA SER A 390 -44.90 -17.14 -19.48
C SER A 390 -46.09 -16.19 -19.65
N GLY A 391 -46.18 -15.58 -20.84
CA GLY A 391 -47.20 -14.61 -21.17
C GLY A 391 -48.59 -15.19 -21.40
N GLN A 392 -49.58 -14.30 -21.37
CA GLN A 392 -50.69 -14.30 -22.32
C GLN A 392 -51.37 -12.93 -22.36
N THR A 393 -51.94 -12.67 -23.53
CA THR A 393 -52.20 -11.37 -24.15
C THR A 393 -53.63 -10.89 -23.88
N PHE A 394 -53.78 -9.56 -23.95
CA PHE A 394 -54.98 -8.72 -23.96
C PHE A 394 -56.21 -9.26 -24.73
N CYS A 395 -57.42 -9.09 -24.16
CA CYS A 395 -58.66 -8.82 -24.89
C CYS A 395 -59.68 -8.04 -24.03
N GLN A 396 -60.31 -7.04 -24.64
CA GLN A 396 -61.29 -6.08 -24.09
C GLN A 396 -62.68 -6.69 -23.83
N GLY A 397 -63.45 -6.13 -22.88
CA GLY A 397 -64.87 -6.41 -22.71
C GLY A 397 -65.54 -5.57 -21.61
N ARG A 398 -66.71 -5.00 -21.93
CA ARG A 398 -67.44 -3.90 -21.26
C ARG A 398 -68.27 -4.26 -20.02
N VAL A 399 -68.30 -3.29 -19.08
CA VAL A 399 -69.45 -2.62 -18.39
C VAL A 399 -70.42 -3.42 -17.48
N LEU A 400 -70.75 -2.77 -16.34
CA LEU A 400 -71.94 -2.78 -15.45
C LEU A 400 -71.58 -3.30 -14.03
N SER A 401 -71.94 -2.71 -12.89
CA SER A 401 -72.64 -1.48 -12.48
C SER A 401 -72.56 -1.47 -10.93
N GLU A 402 -72.36 -0.30 -10.33
CA GLU A 402 -72.48 0.00 -8.89
C GLU A 402 -73.96 0.07 -8.43
N PRO A 403 -74.34 0.38 -7.16
CA PRO A 403 -73.73 0.26 -5.80
C PRO A 403 -74.83 -0.19 -4.77
N PRO A 404 -75.03 0.35 -3.53
CA PRO A 404 -74.17 0.84 -2.44
C PRO A 404 -74.47 0.19 -1.05
N GLY A 405 -73.62 0.40 -0.02
CA GLY A 405 -73.97 -0.02 1.35
C GLY A 405 -73.02 0.39 2.48
N ARG A 406 -73.33 1.53 3.11
CA ARG A 406 -72.81 2.20 4.33
C ARG A 406 -72.25 1.37 5.53
N MET A 407 -71.25 2.01 6.15
CA MET A 407 -71.03 2.30 7.60
C MET A 407 -70.18 1.40 8.53
N LYS A 408 -69.07 2.02 8.95
CA LYS A 408 -68.32 2.01 10.24
C LYS A 408 -68.92 1.23 11.42
N MET A 409 -68.09 0.48 12.17
CA MET A 409 -67.53 0.91 13.48
C MET A 409 -66.68 -0.17 14.20
N SER A 410 -65.51 0.27 14.68
CA SER A 410 -64.80 0.00 15.95
C SER A 410 -64.85 -1.34 16.72
N ARG A 411 -63.64 -1.73 17.14
CA ARG A 411 -63.19 -2.75 18.14
C ARG A 411 -63.95 -2.70 19.49
N PRO A 412 -63.84 -3.74 20.34
CA PRO A 412 -62.77 -3.75 21.36
C PRO A 412 -62.10 -5.12 21.65
N ARG A 413 -60.98 -5.05 22.39
CA ARG A 413 -60.21 -6.13 23.06
C ARG A 413 -61.07 -6.97 24.03
N PRO A 414 -60.50 -8.07 24.55
CA PRO A 414 -60.34 -8.16 26.00
C PRO A 414 -58.93 -8.55 26.47
N GLU A 415 -58.61 -8.09 27.68
CA GLU A 415 -57.48 -8.44 28.55
C GLU A 415 -57.86 -9.53 29.57
N GLY A 416 -56.86 -10.18 30.17
CA GLY A 416 -56.94 -10.94 31.42
C GLY A 416 -55.97 -12.14 31.43
N GLN A 417 -54.76 -12.07 32.03
CA GLN A 417 -54.43 -12.40 33.45
C GLN A 417 -54.82 -13.85 33.83
N ARG A 418 -54.04 -14.73 34.50
CA ARG A 418 -52.89 -14.63 35.43
C ARG A 418 -52.42 -16.07 35.79
N ALA A 419 -51.18 -16.19 36.31
CA ALA A 419 -50.67 -17.17 37.30
C ALA A 419 -50.57 -18.66 36.90
N ALA A 420 -49.73 -19.54 37.46
CA ALA A 420 -48.50 -19.54 38.27
C ALA A 420 -48.10 -21.03 38.48
N SER A 421 -46.84 -21.31 38.87
CA SER A 421 -46.33 -22.55 39.54
C SER A 421 -46.34 -23.85 38.70
N SER A 422 -45.47 -24.87 38.83
CA SER A 422 -44.33 -25.23 39.69
C SER A 422 -43.85 -26.64 39.28
N GLY A 423 -42.59 -27.01 39.61
CA GLY A 423 -42.11 -28.40 39.79
C GLY A 423 -41.26 -28.93 38.62
N SER A 424 -39.95 -29.21 38.79
CA SER A 424 -39.32 -30.42 39.40
C SER A 424 -39.65 -31.70 38.61
N GLU A 425 -38.78 -32.67 38.33
CA GLU A 425 -37.39 -33.02 38.63
C GLU A 425 -37.01 -34.17 37.65
N GLU A 426 -35.71 -34.39 37.47
CA GLU A 426 -34.97 -35.63 37.15
C GLU A 426 -35.57 -36.77 36.28
N THR A 427 -34.77 -37.29 35.32
CA THR A 427 -33.99 -38.56 35.51
C THR A 427 -33.27 -38.99 34.22
N ASP A 428 -32.08 -39.55 34.44
CA ASP A 428 -31.17 -40.20 33.49
C ASP A 428 -31.75 -41.45 32.81
N SER A 429 -31.19 -41.83 31.65
CA SER A 429 -30.63 -43.18 31.45
C SER A 429 -29.94 -43.36 30.09
N GLU A 430 -28.76 -43.95 30.17
CA GLU A 430 -27.94 -44.54 29.11
C GLU A 430 -28.65 -45.72 28.42
N THR A 431 -28.37 -45.94 27.13
CA THR A 431 -28.27 -47.29 26.56
C THR A 431 -27.22 -47.36 25.46
N ASP A 432 -26.18 -48.15 25.73
CA ASP A 432 -25.24 -48.76 24.79
C ASP A 432 -25.95 -49.79 23.89
N SER A 433 -25.46 -49.97 22.66
CA SER A 433 -25.56 -51.25 21.94
C SER A 433 -24.50 -51.38 20.83
N LYS A 434 -23.64 -52.38 21.01
CA LYS A 434 -22.65 -52.93 20.06
C LYS A 434 -23.29 -53.93 19.08
N SER A 435 -22.73 -54.06 17.88
CA SER A 435 -22.42 -55.33 17.13
C SER A 435 -21.99 -54.99 15.68
N SER A 436 -20.72 -55.21 15.28
CA SER A 436 -20.12 -56.40 14.59
C SER A 436 -20.67 -56.66 13.18
N ALA A 437 -19.96 -57.05 12.12
CA ALA A 437 -18.54 -57.29 11.80
C ALA A 437 -18.42 -57.67 10.29
N SER A 438 -17.18 -57.63 9.74
CA SER A 438 -16.65 -58.47 8.63
C SER A 438 -17.14 -58.21 7.18
N SER A 439 -16.40 -58.45 6.09
CA SER A 439 -14.98 -58.67 5.72
C SER A 439 -14.92 -58.92 4.18
N ASN A 440 -13.70 -58.92 3.61
CA ASN A 440 -13.22 -59.46 2.30
C ASN A 440 -12.81 -58.37 1.28
N LEU A 441 -11.53 -58.19 0.89
CA LEU A 441 -10.63 -59.06 0.05
C LEU A 441 -11.30 -59.39 -1.30
N SER A 442 -10.71 -59.22 -2.50
CA SER A 442 -9.32 -59.24 -2.97
C SER A 442 -9.29 -58.94 -4.48
N HIS A 443 -8.33 -58.14 -4.97
CA HIS A 443 -7.32 -58.52 -5.98
C HIS A 443 -6.40 -57.35 -6.34
#